data_AF-A0A840MT35-F1
#
_entry.id   AF-A0A840MT35-F1
#
_cell.length_a   1.000
_cell.length_b   1.000
_cell.length_c   1.000
_cell.angle_alpha   90.00
_cell.angle_beta   90.00
_cell.angle_gamma   90.00
#
_symmetry.space_group_name_H-M   'P 1'
#
loop_
_entity.id
_entity.type
_entity.pdbx_description
1 polymer ?
#
loop_
_entity_poly.entity_id
_entity_poly.type
_entity_poly.pdbx_seq_one_letter_code
_entity_poly.pdbx_strand_id
1 'polypeptide(L)'
;MGGSRRNDNDRRRVAGIIENPDVVVAEAERRRCIESVKAYNLQLKAWHEAEPCPSMGVACIAGFGWMEVYCGGCRQVASIDLAALNVHPLTKVVNIAARLRCERCRGNGPTAKILELKATPPETVADRYRRRWQAANGGESA
;
A
#
# COMPACT_ATOMS: atom_id res chain seq x y z
N MET A 1 33.79 -10.35 33.74
CA MET A 1 32.71 -10.14 32.75
C MET A 1 31.37 -10.40 33.43
N GLY A 2 30.73 -9.36 34.01
CA GLY A 2 29.46 -9.50 34.73
C GLY A 2 28.33 -8.93 33.89
N GLY A 3 27.57 -9.78 33.20
CA GLY A 3 26.31 -9.36 32.60
C GLY A 3 25.31 -9.10 33.72
N SER A 4 24.90 -7.84 33.93
CA SER A 4 23.85 -7.51 34.88
C SER A 4 22.64 -8.39 34.62
N ARG A 5 22.31 -9.24 35.60
CA ARG A 5 21.02 -9.96 35.64
C ARG A 5 19.94 -8.89 35.61
N ARG A 6 19.12 -8.86 34.55
CA ARG A 6 17.93 -8.01 34.46
C ARG A 6 17.16 -8.19 35.77
N ASN A 7 17.14 -7.16 36.60
CA ASN A 7 16.53 -7.23 37.92
C ASN A 7 15.01 -7.14 37.73
N ASP A 8 14.22 -7.82 38.57
CA ASP A 8 12.76 -7.70 38.53
C ASP A 8 12.29 -6.25 38.71
N ASN A 9 13.12 -5.40 39.33
CA ASN A 9 12.91 -3.96 39.39
C ASN A 9 13.00 -3.27 38.01
N ASP A 10 13.84 -3.73 37.08
CA ASP A 10 13.91 -3.20 35.72
C ASP A 10 12.66 -3.58 34.94
N ARG A 11 12.18 -4.82 35.10
CA ARG A 11 10.92 -5.29 34.52
C ARG A 11 9.72 -4.48 35.02
N ARG A 12 9.65 -4.22 36.33
CA ARG A 12 8.58 -3.39 36.94
C ARG A 12 8.61 -1.94 36.48
N ARG A 13 9.80 -1.34 36.29
CA ARG A 13 9.94 0.02 35.75
C ARG A 13 9.42 0.13 34.32
N VAL A 14 9.76 -0.82 33.45
CA VAL A 14 9.33 -0.79 32.04
C VAL A 14 7.84 -1.07 31.90
N ALA A 15 7.29 -1.97 32.71
CA ALA A 15 5.87 -2.35 32.66
C ALA A 15 4.89 -1.19 32.95
N GLY A 16 5.33 -0.14 33.65
CA GLY A 16 4.52 1.06 33.93
C GLY A 16 4.65 2.20 32.92
N ILE A 17 5.53 2.08 31.91
CA ILE A 17 5.84 3.17 30.95
C ILE A 17 5.07 3.00 29.63
N ILE A 18 4.80 1.75 29.21
CA ILE A 18 4.12 1.47 27.95
C ILE A 18 2.67 1.11 28.24
N GLU A 19 1.78 2.08 28.04
CA GLU A 19 0.35 1.80 27.98
C GLU A 19 0.06 1.04 26.67
N ASN A 20 -0.53 -0.14 26.81
CA ASN A 20 -0.97 -1.03 25.71
C ASN A 20 0.15 -1.43 24.69
N PRO A 21 1.01 -2.41 25.05
CA PRO A 21 2.16 -2.81 24.22
C PRO A 21 1.79 -3.32 22.83
N ASP A 22 0.61 -3.92 22.66
CA ASP A 22 0.15 -4.46 21.38
C ASP A 22 -0.04 -3.34 20.34
N VAL A 23 -0.52 -2.17 20.76
CA VAL A 23 -0.68 -0.99 19.90
C VAL A 23 0.68 -0.48 19.42
N VAL A 24 1.67 -0.42 20.32
CA VAL A 24 3.02 0.03 19.99
C VAL A 24 3.69 -0.91 18.98
N VAL A 25 3.54 -2.22 19.17
CA VAL A 25 4.07 -3.23 18.23
C VAL A 25 3.39 -3.09 16.87
N ALA A 26 2.06 -2.98 16.85
CA ALA A 26 1.29 -2.82 15.61
C ALA A 26 1.66 -1.54 14.85
N GLU A 27 1.88 -0.43 15.55
CA GLU A 27 2.28 0.84 14.92
C GLU A 27 3.71 0.77 14.37
N ALA A 28 4.63 0.13 15.11
CA ALA A 28 6.00 -0.10 14.65
C ALA A 28 6.06 -1.04 13.43
N GLU A 29 5.20 -2.06 13.38
CA GLU A 29 5.02 -2.92 12.20
C GLU A 29 4.48 -2.11 11.03
N ARG A 30 3.40 -1.35 11.24
CA ARG A 30 2.79 -0.51 10.20
C ARG A 30 3.78 0.47 9.59
N ARG A 31 4.62 1.11 10.42
CA ARG A 31 5.66 2.03 9.96
C ARG A 31 6.67 1.34 9.03
N ARG A 32 7.13 0.14 9.39
CA ARG A 32 8.04 -0.65 8.54
C ARG A 32 7.39 -1.03 7.21
N CYS A 33 6.11 -1.39 7.23
CA CYS A 33 5.37 -1.67 6.01
C CYS A 33 5.26 -0.43 5.10
N ILE A 34 4.96 0.74 5.67
CA ILE A 34 4.90 2.01 4.92
C ILE A 34 6.25 2.32 4.26
N GLU A 35 7.34 2.19 5.01
CA GLU A 35 8.69 2.44 4.49
C GLU A 35 9.05 1.48 3.36
N SER A 36 8.69 0.19 3.49
CA SER A 36 8.88 -0.81 2.44
C SER A 36 8.13 -0.47 1.15
N VAL A 37 6.85 -0.09 1.24
CA VAL A 37 6.05 0.28 0.06
C VAL A 37 6.55 1.59 -0.57
N LYS A 38 6.94 2.58 0.23
CA LYS A 38 7.51 3.84 -0.28
C LYS A 38 8.81 3.59 -1.03
N ALA A 39 9.71 2.76 -0.49
CA ALA A 39 10.95 2.40 -1.16
C ALA A 39 10.69 1.70 -2.50
N TYR A 40 9.74 0.75 -2.53
CA TYR A 40 9.33 0.08 -3.75
C TYR A 40 8.77 1.06 -4.80
N ASN A 41 7.89 1.97 -4.41
CA ASN A 41 7.36 3.00 -5.32
C ASN A 41 8.45 3.92 -5.87
N LEU A 42 9.45 4.29 -5.06
CA LEU A 42 10.60 5.08 -5.53
C LEU A 42 11.43 4.32 -6.56
N GLN A 43 11.65 3.02 -6.35
CA GLN A 43 12.34 2.17 -7.32
C GLN A 43 11.56 2.03 -8.63
N LEU A 44 10.24 1.82 -8.58
CA LEU A 44 9.40 1.74 -9.78
C LEU A 44 9.49 3.01 -10.63
N LYS A 45 9.55 4.18 -9.99
CA LYS A 45 9.71 5.48 -10.68
C LYS A 45 11.08 5.65 -11.35
N ALA A 46 12.12 5.02 -10.81
CA ALA A 46 13.49 5.16 -11.30
C ALA A 46 13.85 4.11 -12.36
N TRP A 47 13.44 2.86 -12.18
CA TRP A 47 13.98 1.71 -12.94
C TRP A 47 12.90 0.88 -13.65
N HIS A 48 11.60 1.18 -13.47
CA HIS A 48 10.44 0.43 -13.99
C HIS A 48 10.32 -1.03 -13.55
N GLU A 49 11.34 -1.60 -12.92
CA GLU A 49 11.37 -2.87 -12.21
C GLU A 49 12.01 -2.65 -10.84
N ALA A 50 11.46 -3.26 -9.80
CA ALA A 50 11.79 -2.93 -8.42
C ALA A 50 11.85 -4.19 -7.54
N GLU A 51 12.94 -4.34 -6.81
CA GLU A 51 13.11 -5.35 -5.78
C GLU A 51 13.77 -4.70 -4.54
N PRO A 52 13.37 -5.08 -3.31
CA PRO A 52 12.42 -6.13 -3.00
C PRO A 52 10.95 -5.71 -3.22
N CYS A 53 10.16 -6.57 -3.88
CA CYS A 53 8.72 -6.36 -4.02
C CYS A 53 7.98 -6.62 -2.69
N PRO A 54 7.06 -5.73 -2.26
CA PRO A 54 6.25 -5.97 -1.07
C PRO A 54 5.23 -7.11 -1.31
N SER A 55 4.83 -7.78 -0.22
CA SER A 55 3.66 -8.67 -0.26
C SER A 55 2.36 -7.88 -0.18
N MET A 56 1.26 -8.51 -0.58
CA MET A 56 -0.09 -7.98 -0.43
C MET A 56 -0.38 -7.55 1.01
N GLY A 57 -0.04 -8.39 2.00
CA GLY A 57 -0.22 -8.09 3.41
C GLY A 57 0.56 -6.86 3.86
N VAL A 58 1.81 -6.70 3.39
CA VAL A 58 2.61 -5.49 3.66
C VAL A 58 1.95 -4.25 3.06
N ALA A 59 1.44 -4.34 1.82
CA ALA A 59 0.71 -3.24 1.18
C ALA A 59 -0.57 -2.88 1.96
N CYS A 60 -1.36 -3.87 2.38
CA CYS A 60 -2.58 -3.68 3.16
C CYS A 60 -2.30 -3.05 4.54
N ILE A 61 -1.33 -3.57 5.29
CA ILE A 61 -0.94 -3.02 6.60
C ILE A 61 -0.45 -1.57 6.45
N ALA A 62 0.33 -1.30 5.41
CA ALA A 62 0.80 0.06 5.10
C ALA A 62 -0.33 1.03 4.71
N GLY A 63 -1.53 0.53 4.40
CA GLY A 63 -2.66 1.30 3.91
C GLY A 63 -2.59 1.63 2.42
N PHE A 64 -1.75 0.92 1.66
CA PHE A 64 -1.60 1.06 0.20
C PHE A 64 -2.48 0.04 -0.53
N GLY A 65 -3.79 0.21 -0.42
CA GLY A 65 -4.78 -0.73 -0.94
C GLY A 65 -4.97 -0.71 -2.47
N TRP A 66 -4.39 0.25 -3.19
CA TRP A 66 -4.62 0.41 -4.62
C TRP A 66 -3.34 0.20 -5.42
N MET A 67 -3.44 -0.58 -6.50
CA MET A 67 -2.34 -0.84 -7.42
C MET A 67 -2.65 -0.24 -8.79
N GLU A 68 -1.82 0.68 -9.25
CA GLU A 68 -1.90 1.17 -10.63
C GLU A 68 -1.08 0.31 -11.55
N VAL A 69 -1.71 -0.13 -12.64
CA VAL A 69 -1.09 -0.97 -13.65
C VAL A 69 -1.29 -0.40 -15.05
N TYR A 70 -0.29 -0.58 -15.90
CA TYR A 70 -0.30 -0.20 -17.30
C TYR A 70 -0.34 -1.43 -18.19
N CYS A 71 -1.30 -1.47 -19.12
CA CYS A 71 -1.36 -2.49 -20.15
C CYS A 71 -0.61 -2.03 -21.41
N GLY A 72 0.46 -2.73 -21.78
CA GLY A 72 1.22 -2.41 -22.99
C GLY A 72 0.45 -2.61 -24.31
N GLY A 73 -0.63 -3.40 -24.31
CA GLY A 73 -1.43 -3.68 -25.51
C GLY A 73 -2.39 -2.55 -25.86
N CYS A 74 -3.35 -2.27 -24.97
CA CYS A 74 -4.33 -1.19 -25.18
C CYS A 74 -3.85 0.18 -24.68
N ARG A 75 -2.67 0.25 -24.05
CA ARG A 75 -2.04 1.47 -23.51
C ARG A 75 -2.90 2.19 -22.46
N GLN A 76 -3.74 1.45 -21.74
CA GLN A 76 -4.57 1.98 -20.67
C GLN A 76 -3.92 1.75 -19.32
N VAL A 77 -4.16 2.69 -18.40
CA VAL A 77 -3.86 2.56 -16.98
C VAL A 77 -5.13 2.15 -16.26
N ALA A 78 -5.03 1.17 -15.38
CA ALA A 78 -6.11 0.75 -14.51
C ALA A 78 -5.64 0.79 -13.06
N SER A 79 -6.56 1.12 -12.16
CA SER A 79 -6.34 1.09 -10.72
C SER A 79 -7.12 -0.08 -10.14
N ILE A 80 -6.43 -0.96 -9.43
CA ILE A 80 -6.95 -2.23 -8.93
C ILE A 80 -6.95 -2.17 -7.41
N ASP A 81 -8.10 -2.47 -6.82
CA ASP A 81 -8.22 -2.64 -5.37
C ASP A 81 -7.60 -3.98 -4.98
N LEU A 82 -6.51 -3.94 -4.23
CA LEU A 82 -5.85 -5.12 -3.69
C LEU A 82 -6.71 -5.79 -2.62
N ALA A 83 -7.45 -5.03 -1.82
CA ALA A 83 -8.28 -5.60 -0.75
C ALA A 83 -9.48 -6.39 -1.28
N ALA A 84 -9.97 -6.05 -2.48
CA ALA A 84 -11.03 -6.79 -3.17
C ALA A 84 -10.56 -8.12 -3.79
N LEU A 85 -9.25 -8.33 -3.91
CA LEU A 85 -8.70 -9.56 -4.49
C LEU A 85 -8.62 -10.66 -3.43
N ASN A 86 -9.18 -11.83 -3.74
CA ASN A 86 -9.03 -13.02 -2.90
C ASN A 86 -7.66 -13.70 -3.17
N VAL A 87 -6.59 -13.10 -2.65
CA VAL A 87 -5.22 -13.59 -2.79
C VAL A 87 -4.59 -13.72 -1.40
N HIS A 88 -3.66 -14.68 -1.25
CA HIS A 88 -3.00 -14.92 0.02
C HIS A 88 -2.14 -13.70 0.45
N PRO A 89 -2.14 -13.29 1.74
CA PRO A 89 -1.41 -12.09 2.20
C PRO A 89 0.11 -12.11 1.91
N LEU A 90 0.71 -13.29 1.82
CA LEU A 90 2.15 -13.43 1.49
C LEU A 90 2.45 -13.33 -0.01
N THR A 91 1.44 -13.28 -0.87
CA THR A 91 1.65 -13.14 -2.32
C THR A 91 2.26 -11.78 -2.63
N LYS A 92 3.34 -11.78 -3.41
CA LYS A 92 3.99 -10.56 -3.89
C LYS A 92 3.09 -9.82 -4.86
N VAL A 93 3.09 -8.48 -4.78
CA VAL A 93 2.27 -7.63 -5.66
C VAL A 93 2.61 -7.86 -7.14
N VAL A 94 3.89 -8.09 -7.47
CA VAL A 94 4.31 -8.42 -8.84
C VAL A 94 3.64 -9.69 -9.38
N ASN A 95 3.41 -10.70 -8.54
CA ASN A 95 2.74 -11.93 -8.93
C ASN A 95 1.23 -11.71 -9.17
N ILE A 96 0.64 -10.73 -8.48
CA ILE A 96 -0.74 -10.30 -8.74
C ILE A 96 -0.79 -9.66 -10.12
N ALA A 97 0.09 -8.69 -10.39
CA ALA A 97 0.17 -8.00 -11.68
C ALA A 97 0.40 -8.98 -12.86
N ALA A 98 1.23 -9.99 -12.65
CA ALA A 98 1.50 -11.05 -13.63
C ALA A 98 0.26 -11.87 -14.04
N ARG A 99 -0.74 -11.96 -13.15
CA ARG A 99 -1.97 -12.76 -13.36
C ARG A 99 -3.11 -11.93 -13.95
N LEU A 100 -2.98 -10.60 -14.00
CA LEU A 100 -4.00 -9.72 -14.52
C LEU A 100 -4.18 -9.90 -16.03
N ARG A 101 -5.43 -9.89 -16.46
CA ARG A 101 -5.79 -9.94 -17.88
C ARG A 101 -6.58 -8.69 -18.22
N CYS A 102 -6.10 -7.98 -19.23
CA CYS A 102 -6.79 -6.78 -19.69
C CYS A 102 -8.08 -7.17 -20.42
N GLU A 103 -9.22 -6.72 -19.90
CA GLU A 103 -10.55 -6.94 -20.51
C GLU A 103 -10.64 -6.33 -21.91
N ARG A 104 -10.06 -5.14 -22.10
CA ARG A 104 -10.05 -4.44 -23.40
C ARG A 104 -9.24 -5.21 -24.46
N CYS A 105 -8.18 -5.90 -24.05
CA CYS A 105 -7.42 -6.80 -24.92
C CYS A 105 -7.99 -8.22 -24.94
N ARG A 106 -9.12 -8.49 -24.27
CA ARG A 106 -9.71 -9.83 -24.09
C ARG A 106 -8.69 -10.88 -23.63
N GLY A 107 -7.77 -10.47 -22.75
CA GLY A 107 -6.73 -11.35 -22.21
C GLY A 107 -5.57 -11.69 -23.15
N ASN A 108 -5.54 -11.14 -24.36
CA ASN A 108 -4.45 -11.30 -25.34
C ASN A 108 -3.37 -10.19 -25.24
N GLY A 109 -3.53 -9.26 -24.30
CA GLY A 109 -2.55 -8.21 -24.05
C GLY A 109 -1.30 -8.75 -23.34
N PRO A 110 -0.17 -8.03 -23.42
CA PRO A 110 1.01 -8.35 -22.62
C PRO A 110 0.71 -8.17 -21.13
N THR A 111 1.56 -8.77 -20.30
CA THR A 111 1.49 -8.65 -18.84
C THR A 111 1.44 -7.19 -18.40
N ALA A 112 0.59 -6.91 -17.42
CA ALA A 112 0.43 -5.57 -16.89
C ALA A 112 1.69 -5.15 -16.11
N LYS A 113 2.16 -3.93 -16.33
CA LYS A 113 3.30 -3.35 -15.60
C LYS A 113 2.79 -2.54 -14.43
N ILE A 114 3.37 -2.71 -13.25
CA ILE A 114 3.02 -1.91 -12.07
C ILE A 114 3.62 -0.51 -12.24
N LEU A 115 2.82 0.52 -12.03
CA LEU A 115 3.27 1.91 -12.03
C LEU A 115 3.53 2.39 -10.61
N GLU A 116 2.57 2.19 -9.71
CA GLU A 116 2.64 2.67 -8.33
C GLU A 116 1.63 1.94 -7.44
N LEU A 117 1.96 1.81 -6.15
CA LEU A 117 1.00 1.49 -5.10
C LEU A 117 0.49 2.77 -4.44
N LYS A 118 -0.83 2.92 -4.29
CA LYS A 118 -1.49 4.12 -3.76
C LYS A 118 -2.31 3.79 -2.52
N ALA A 119 -2.33 4.73 -1.58
CA ALA A 119 -3.16 4.66 -0.39
C ALA A 119 -4.61 5.10 -0.65
N THR A 120 -4.79 6.02 -1.60
CA THR A 120 -6.10 6.55 -1.95
C THR A 120 -6.69 5.82 -3.15
N PRO A 121 -8.02 5.64 -3.19
CA PRO A 121 -8.70 5.17 -4.39
C PRO A 121 -8.44 6.10 -5.57
N PRO A 122 -8.53 5.60 -6.81
CA PRO A 122 -8.51 6.46 -7.99
C PRO A 122 -9.65 7.48 -7.92
N GLU A 123 -9.39 8.72 -8.33
CA GLU A 123 -10.44 9.73 -8.46
C GLU A 123 -11.42 9.30 -9.55
N THR A 124 -12.68 9.04 -9.18
CA THR A 124 -13.71 8.76 -10.19
C THR A 124 -14.18 10.06 -10.85
N VAL A 125 -14.80 9.94 -12.03
CA VAL A 125 -15.42 11.10 -12.71
C VAL A 125 -16.47 11.77 -11.80
N ALA A 126 -17.21 10.97 -11.03
CA ALA A 126 -18.18 11.47 -10.06
C ALA A 126 -17.52 12.25 -8.91
N ASP A 127 -16.38 11.79 -8.40
CA ASP A 127 -15.64 12.49 -7.34
C ASP A 127 -15.07 13.82 -7.85
N ARG A 128 -14.53 13.82 -9.07
CA ARG A 128 -14.05 15.06 -9.71
C ARG A 128 -15.19 16.06 -9.90
N TYR A 129 -16.36 15.59 -10.37
CA TYR A 129 -17.54 16.44 -10.52
C TYR A 129 -17.98 17.01 -9.17
N ARG A 130 -18.08 16.16 -8.13
CA ARG A 130 -18.47 16.56 -6.78
C ARG A 130 -17.54 17.62 -6.21
N ARG A 131 -16.22 17.43 -6.32
CA ARG A 131 -15.22 18.41 -5.89
C ARG A 131 -15.36 19.75 -6.63
N ARG A 132 -15.55 19.70 -7.96
CA ARG A 132 -15.73 20.91 -8.76
C ARG A 132 -17.02 21.65 -8.41
N TRP A 133 -18.10 20.92 -8.17
CA TRP A 133 -19.39 21.48 -7.74
C TRP A 133 -19.31 22.09 -6.34
N GLN A 134 -18.63 21.43 -5.40
CA GLN A 134 -18.37 21.96 -4.06
C GLN A 134 -17.48 23.22 -4.11
N ALA A 135 -16.46 23.26 -4.98
CA ALA A 135 -15.64 24.45 -5.15
C ALA A 135 -16.42 25.63 -5.76
N ALA A 136 -17.41 25.36 -6.62
CA ALA A 136 -18.25 26.37 -7.23
C ALA A 136 -19.35 26.90 -6.30
N ASN A 137 -19.80 26.10 -5.32
CA ASN A 137 -20.97 26.42 -4.46
C ASN A 137 -20.67 26.47 -2.95
N GLY A 138 -19.46 26.14 -2.51
CA GLY A 138 -19.07 25.98 -1.10
C GLY A 138 -18.16 27.09 -0.56
N GLY A 139 -18.09 28.24 -1.22
CA GLY A 139 -17.41 29.45 -0.74
C GLY A 139 -18.21 30.28 0.27
N GLU A 140 -19.36 29.78 0.72
CA GLU A 140 -20.23 30.44 1.71
C GLU A 140 -20.66 29.43 2.75
N SER A 141 -19.94 29.41 3.88
CA SER A 141 -20.44 29.08 5.22
C SER A 141 -19.29 29.32 6.20
N ALA A 142 -19.27 30.53 6.76
CA ALA A 142 -18.53 30.88 7.97
C ALA A 142 -19.12 30.17 9.20
#